data_AF-A0A2N2X359-F1
#
_entry.id   AF-A0A2N2X359-F1
#
_cell.length_a   1.000
_cell.length_b   1.000
_cell.length_c   1.000
_cell.angle_alpha   90.00
_cell.angle_beta   90.00
_cell.angle_gamma   90.00
#
_symmetry.space_group_name_H-M   'P 1'
#
loop_
_entity.id
_entity.type
_entity.pdbx_description
1 polymer ?
#
loop_
_entity_poly.entity_id
_entity_poly.type
_entity_poly.pdbx_seq_one_letter_code
_entity_poly.pdbx_strand_id
1 'polypeptide(L)'
;MDKNERSYTNGEITVHWKPRECVHAGTCFRELRSVFDPSRRPWIDISQASTDAIIDIVERCPTDALTYERNTSAGAIEGQTSTKPPQAEKVSFNIMRNGPILAEGSLTVVKPDGSTQEIKSITSFCRCGLSKKQPFCDGTHNKAGFAPDN
;
A
#
# COMPACT_ATOMS: atom_id res chain seq x y z
N MET A 1 21.22 0.41 -10.76
CA MET A 1 21.08 0.96 -9.41
C MET A 1 20.70 2.43 -9.52
N ASP A 2 19.54 2.79 -8.98
CA ASP A 2 19.07 4.18 -8.97
C ASP A 2 19.91 5.00 -7.99
N LYS A 3 20.46 6.13 -8.42
CA LYS A 3 21.37 6.96 -7.60
C LYS A 3 20.67 7.62 -6.40
N ASN A 4 19.34 7.52 -6.31
CA ASN A 4 18.55 8.16 -5.25
C ASN A 4 17.98 7.18 -4.21
N GLU A 5 18.31 5.89 -4.28
CA GLU A 5 17.94 4.91 -3.26
C GLU A 5 18.75 5.15 -1.97
N ARG A 6 18.10 5.02 -0.82
CA ARG A 6 18.73 5.22 0.50
C ARG A 6 18.42 4.06 1.42
N SER A 7 19.41 3.65 2.21
CA SER A 7 19.27 2.58 3.18
C SER A 7 19.51 3.10 4.60
N TYR A 8 18.74 2.59 5.55
CA TYR A 8 18.83 2.93 6.97
C TYR A 8 18.88 1.61 7.75
N THR A 9 19.87 1.43 8.63
CA THR A 9 19.98 0.22 9.48
C THR A 9 19.93 0.54 10.97
N ASN A 10 19.23 -0.29 11.76
CA ASN A 10 19.20 -0.21 13.23
C ASN A 10 19.98 -1.37 13.87
N GLY A 11 20.72 -2.14 13.06
CA GLY A 11 21.42 -3.35 13.49
C GLY A 11 20.60 -4.62 13.26
N GLU A 12 19.29 -4.62 13.48
CA GLU A 12 18.42 -5.79 13.28
C GLU A 12 17.85 -5.87 11.86
N ILE A 13 17.48 -4.73 11.27
CA ILE A 13 16.99 -4.63 9.90
C ILE A 13 17.66 -3.50 9.15
N THR A 14 17.67 -3.60 7.83
CA THR A 14 17.99 -2.51 6.92
C THR A 14 16.73 -2.18 6.11
N VAL A 15 16.26 -0.95 6.22
CA VAL A 15 15.13 -0.42 5.44
C VAL A 15 15.66 0.32 4.23
N HIS A 16 15.17 -0.03 3.04
CA HIS A 16 15.47 0.66 1.79
C HIS A 16 14.31 1.58 1.43
N TRP A 17 14.64 2.78 0.97
CA TRP A 17 13.68 3.74 0.45
C TRP A 17 14.03 4.11 -0.99
N LYS A 18 13.06 3.90 -1.87
CA LYS A 18 13.12 4.21 -3.30
C LYS A 18 12.16 5.37 -3.61
N PRO A 19 12.65 6.62 -3.66
CA PRO A 19 11.78 7.79 -3.78
C PRO A 19 10.89 7.80 -5.02
N ARG A 20 11.35 7.18 -6.13
CA ARG A 20 10.63 7.17 -7.41
C ARG A 20 9.45 6.21 -7.45
N GLU A 21 9.44 5.19 -6.59
CA GLU A 21 8.34 4.23 -6.49
C GLU A 21 7.26 4.73 -5.51
N CYS A 22 7.56 5.78 -4.73
CA CYS A 22 6.68 6.32 -3.72
C CYS A 22 5.50 7.08 -4.35
N VAL A 23 4.30 6.52 -4.26
CA VAL A 23 3.04 7.19 -4.62
C VAL A 23 2.49 8.11 -3.52
N HIS A 24 3.23 8.28 -2.42
CA HIS A 24 2.86 9.13 -1.29
C HIS A 24 1.49 8.81 -0.67
N ALA A 25 1.13 7.52 -0.62
CA ALA A 25 -0.08 7.05 0.06
C ALA A 25 -0.12 7.46 1.54
N GLY A 26 1.04 7.75 2.15
CA GLY A 26 1.13 8.43 3.44
C GLY A 26 0.88 7.55 4.65
N THR A 27 0.79 6.22 4.50
CA THR A 27 0.69 5.28 5.64
C THR A 27 1.86 5.48 6.59
N CYS A 28 3.09 5.56 6.08
CA CYS A 28 4.30 5.63 6.88
C CYS A 28 4.35 6.83 7.85
N PHE A 29 4.16 8.04 7.35
CA PHE A 29 4.28 9.24 8.19
C PHE A 29 3.04 9.50 9.06
N ARG A 30 1.87 9.03 8.65
CA ARG A 30 0.63 9.20 9.42
C ARG A 30 0.58 8.25 10.61
N GLU A 31 1.04 7.02 10.43
CA GLU A 31 0.95 5.96 11.43
C GLU A 31 2.21 5.86 12.31
N LEU A 32 3.40 6.19 11.79
CA LEU A 32 4.66 6.11 12.55
C LEU A 32 5.56 7.32 12.29
N ARG A 33 5.04 8.51 12.63
CA ARG A 33 5.72 9.78 12.43
C ARG A 33 7.07 9.88 13.13
N SER A 34 7.26 9.20 14.27
CA SER A 34 8.55 9.19 14.97
C SER A 34 9.68 8.68 14.05
N VAL A 35 9.39 7.68 13.22
CA VAL A 35 10.35 7.09 12.27
C VAL A 35 10.30 7.75 10.89
N PHE A 36 9.13 8.08 10.37
CA PHE A 36 8.94 8.65 9.03
C PHE A 36 8.36 10.07 9.12
N ASP A 37 9.21 11.09 9.02
CA ASP A 37 8.77 12.49 9.13
C ASP A 37 9.32 13.35 7.98
N PRO A 38 8.46 13.69 7.00
CA PRO A 38 8.83 14.53 5.85
C PRO A 38 9.35 15.92 6.22
N SER A 39 9.11 16.40 7.45
CA SER A 39 9.55 17.72 7.91
C SER A 39 11.01 17.77 8.40
N ARG A 40 11.64 16.62 8.68
CA ARG A 40 13.03 16.54 9.13
C ARG A 40 13.99 15.93 8.09
N ARG A 41 15.29 16.09 8.33
CA ARG A 41 16.36 15.52 7.49
C ARG A 41 17.43 14.87 8.40
N PRO A 42 17.74 13.57 8.23
CA PRO A 42 17.05 12.61 7.37
C PRO A 42 15.57 12.46 7.78
N TRP A 43 14.70 12.19 6.80
CA TRP A 43 13.25 12.05 7.05
C TRP A 43 12.89 10.67 7.60
N ILE A 44 13.80 9.69 7.47
CA ILE A 44 13.71 8.36 8.07
C ILE A 44 14.70 8.31 9.24
N ASP A 45 14.22 7.93 10.42
CA ASP A 45 15.06 7.60 11.58
C ASP A 45 14.49 6.36 12.28
N ILE A 46 15.03 5.21 11.92
CA ILE A 46 14.62 3.89 12.39
C ILE A 46 15.09 3.56 13.82
N SER A 47 15.78 4.50 14.50
CA SER A 47 16.08 4.35 15.93
C SER A 47 14.90 4.73 16.84
N GLN A 48 13.85 5.32 16.28
CA GLN A 48 12.74 5.93 17.03
C GLN A 48 11.57 4.98 17.34
N ALA A 49 11.66 3.70 16.93
CA ALA A 49 10.64 2.70 17.20
C ALA A 49 11.24 1.29 17.23
N SER A 50 10.46 0.30 17.67
CA SER A 50 10.86 -1.10 17.60
C SER A 50 10.92 -1.59 16.15
N THR A 51 11.78 -2.59 15.90
CA THR A 51 11.90 -3.28 14.61
C THR A 51 10.54 -3.75 14.08
N ASP A 52 9.71 -4.37 14.93
CA ASP A 52 8.39 -4.88 14.53
C ASP A 52 7.43 -3.77 14.10
N ALA A 53 7.42 -2.63 14.80
CA ALA A 53 6.59 -1.49 14.42
C ALA A 53 7.04 -0.89 13.06
N ILE A 54 8.34 -0.90 12.79
CA ILE A 54 8.87 -0.43 11.50
C ILE A 54 8.49 -1.40 10.39
N ILE A 55 8.62 -2.71 10.61
CA ILE A 55 8.24 -3.75 9.64
C ILE A 55 6.75 -3.63 9.29
N ASP A 56 5.84 -3.53 10.27
CA ASP A 56 4.40 -3.39 10.01
C ASP A 56 4.10 -2.22 9.07
N ILE A 57 4.77 -1.08 9.28
CA ILE A 57 4.60 0.10 8.44
C ILE A 57 5.19 -0.07 7.05
N VAL A 58 6.36 -0.70 6.94
CA VAL A 58 7.00 -0.97 5.64
C VAL A 58 6.15 -1.93 4.81
N GLU A 59 5.59 -2.99 5.41
CA GLU A 59 4.72 -3.96 4.75
C GLU A 59 3.38 -3.37 4.29
N ARG A 60 2.95 -2.26 4.91
CA ARG A 60 1.75 -1.50 4.52
C ARG A 60 2.03 -0.41 3.47
N CYS A 61 3.24 -0.35 2.93
CA CYS A 61 3.52 0.47 1.76
C CYS A 61 2.80 -0.15 0.54
N PRO A 62 1.87 0.56 -0.12
CA PRO A 62 1.12 -0.01 -1.25
C PRO A 62 1.96 -0.20 -2.53
N THR A 63 3.25 0.09 -2.44
CA THR A 63 4.25 0.07 -3.50
C THR A 63 5.56 -0.42 -2.92
N ASP A 64 6.52 -0.83 -3.74
CA ASP A 64 7.85 -1.27 -3.27
C ASP A 64 8.79 -0.11 -2.89
N ALA A 65 8.24 1.10 -2.68
CA ALA A 65 8.97 2.30 -2.29
C ALA A 65 9.66 2.19 -0.92
N LEU A 66 9.15 1.33 -0.04
CA LEU A 66 9.78 0.94 1.22
C LEU A 66 9.89 -0.59 1.20
N THR A 67 11.10 -1.09 1.42
CA THR A 67 11.37 -2.52 1.62
C THR A 67 12.31 -2.71 2.79
N TYR A 68 12.44 -3.93 3.30
CA TYR A 68 13.40 -4.24 4.36
C TYR A 68 14.08 -5.58 4.12
N GLU A 69 15.28 -5.71 4.69
CA GLU A 69 15.99 -6.97 4.87
C GLU A 69 16.35 -7.15 6.35
N ARG A 70 16.34 -8.39 6.85
CA ARG A 70 16.82 -8.70 8.20
C ARG A 70 18.33 -8.90 8.17
N ASN A 71 19.03 -8.24 9.09
CA ASN A 71 20.47 -8.39 9.24
C ASN A 71 20.73 -9.62 10.13
N THR A 72 21.17 -10.73 9.54
CA THR A 72 21.57 -11.91 10.32
C THR A 72 23.00 -11.73 10.82
N SER A 73 23.23 -12.04 12.11
CA SER A 73 24.57 -12.11 12.69
C SER A 73 25.31 -13.30 12.06
N ALA A 74 26.17 -13.00 11.09
CA ALA A 74 27.00 -13.89 10.27
C ALA A 74 26.38 -14.29 8.91
N GLY A 75 26.72 -13.51 7.88
CA GLY A 75 27.17 -14.02 6.58
C GLY A 75 26.23 -14.90 5.75
N ALA A 76 24.97 -15.05 6.13
CA ALA A 76 23.96 -15.74 5.35
C ALA A 76 23.02 -14.69 4.76
N ILE A 77 23.23 -14.39 3.47
CA ILE A 77 22.22 -13.73 2.63
C ILE A 77 21.11 -14.75 2.43
N GLU A 78 20.33 -15.01 3.47
CA GLU A 78 19.03 -15.61 3.28
C GLU A 78 18.11 -14.47 2.88
N GLY A 79 17.97 -14.29 1.56
CA GLY A 79 16.84 -13.59 0.98
C GLY A 79 15.56 -14.33 1.37
N GLN A 80 15.11 -14.15 2.60
CA GLN A 80 13.82 -14.63 3.06
C GLN A 80 12.77 -13.71 2.47
N THR A 81 12.37 -14.09 1.25
CA THR A 81 11.09 -13.74 0.65
C THR A 81 10.02 -13.73 1.73
N SER A 82 9.38 -12.57 1.87
CA SER A 82 8.20 -12.30 2.70
C SER A 82 7.40 -13.56 2.95
N THR A 83 7.23 -13.95 4.21
CA THR A 83 6.23 -14.94 4.59
C THR A 83 4.88 -14.36 4.21
N LYS A 84 4.46 -14.72 2.99
CA LYS A 84 3.18 -14.40 2.39
C LYS A 84 2.10 -14.61 3.45
N PRO A 85 1.31 -13.57 3.81
CA PRO A 85 0.17 -13.74 4.69
C PRO A 85 -0.71 -14.90 4.20
N PRO A 86 -1.43 -15.60 5.10
CA PRO A 86 -2.24 -16.77 4.76
C PRO A 86 -2.99 -16.49 3.47
N GLN A 87 -2.81 -17.38 2.49
CA GLN A 87 -3.23 -17.24 1.10
C GLN A 87 -4.67 -16.74 1.04
N ALA A 88 -4.84 -15.42 1.04
CA ALA A 88 -6.14 -14.79 0.92
C ALA A 88 -6.75 -15.33 -0.38
N GLU A 89 -8.01 -15.75 -0.32
CA GLU A 89 -8.74 -16.14 -1.52
C GLU A 89 -8.50 -15.05 -2.57
N LYS A 90 -8.00 -15.46 -3.75
CA LYS A 90 -7.57 -14.50 -4.77
C LYS A 90 -8.75 -13.62 -5.15
N VAL A 91 -8.65 -12.32 -4.87
CA VAL A 91 -9.59 -11.32 -5.39
C VAL A 91 -9.10 -10.90 -6.78
N SER A 92 -9.99 -10.92 -7.77
CA SER A 92 -9.71 -10.43 -9.13
C SER A 92 -10.27 -9.02 -9.30
N PHE A 93 -9.55 -8.17 -10.03
CA PHE A 93 -10.02 -6.83 -10.40
C PHE A 93 -10.00 -6.69 -11.92
N ASN A 94 -11.15 -6.37 -12.52
CA ASN A 94 -11.29 -6.11 -13.96
C ASN A 94 -11.66 -4.64 -14.19
N ILE A 95 -10.84 -3.94 -14.97
CA ILE A 95 -11.03 -2.53 -15.30
C ILE A 95 -11.86 -2.43 -16.58
N MET A 96 -13.14 -2.07 -16.46
CA MET A 96 -14.02 -1.93 -17.62
C MET A 96 -13.67 -0.67 -18.43
N ARG A 97 -13.62 -0.80 -19.77
CA ARG A 97 -13.52 0.36 -20.67
C ARG A 97 -14.67 1.34 -20.38
N ASN A 98 -14.34 2.61 -20.18
CA ASN A 98 -15.31 3.68 -19.87
C ASN A 98 -16.21 3.39 -18.66
N GLY A 99 -15.79 2.47 -17.79
CA GLY A 99 -16.63 1.91 -16.73
C GLY A 99 -15.91 1.74 -15.39
N PRO A 100 -16.59 1.09 -14.44
CA PRO A 100 -16.07 0.87 -13.09
C PRO A 100 -14.95 -0.18 -13.05
N ILE A 101 -14.39 -0.36 -11.86
CA ILE A 101 -13.54 -1.51 -11.52
C ILE A 101 -14.46 -2.60 -10.96
N LEU A 102 -14.53 -3.75 -11.61
CA LEU A 102 -15.22 -4.93 -11.12
C LEU A 102 -14.28 -5.70 -10.20
N ALA A 103 -14.69 -5.93 -8.96
CA ALA A 103 -13.95 -6.75 -8.00
C ALA A 103 -14.73 -8.05 -7.77
N GLU A 104 -14.06 -9.19 -7.91
CA GLU A 104 -14.63 -10.52 -7.72
C GLU A 104 -13.87 -11.26 -6.62
N GLY A 105 -14.58 -11.77 -5.62
CA GLY A 105 -14.02 -12.50 -4.48
C GLY A 105 -14.60 -12.03 -3.15
N SER A 106 -14.07 -12.58 -2.06
CA SER A 106 -14.40 -12.16 -0.70
C SER A 106 -13.51 -10.99 -0.27
N LEU A 107 -14.10 -9.81 -0.04
CA LEU A 107 -13.36 -8.61 0.37
C LEU A 107 -14.13 -7.78 1.38
N THR A 108 -13.38 -7.03 2.20
CA THR A 108 -13.93 -6.12 3.21
C THR A 108 -13.62 -4.69 2.83
N VAL A 109 -14.66 -3.86 2.74
CA VAL A 109 -14.53 -2.41 2.57
C VAL A 109 -14.53 -1.77 3.95
N VAL A 110 -13.43 -1.10 4.31
CA VAL A 110 -13.32 -0.30 5.54
C VAL A 110 -13.55 1.17 5.20
N LYS A 111 -14.50 1.83 5.88
CA LYS A 111 -14.84 3.23 5.66
C LYS A 111 -14.06 4.17 6.59
N PRO A 112 -14.01 5.48 6.31
CA PRO A 112 -13.29 6.45 7.17
C PRO A 112 -13.79 6.51 8.62
N ASP A 113 -15.05 6.15 8.87
CA ASP A 113 -15.64 6.06 10.21
C ASP A 113 -15.31 4.76 10.95
N GLY A 114 -14.51 3.88 10.33
CA GLY A 114 -14.15 2.56 10.87
C GLY A 114 -15.19 1.47 10.62
N SER A 115 -16.36 1.80 10.07
CA SER A 115 -17.38 0.80 9.74
C SER A 115 -16.90 -0.09 8.58
N THR A 116 -17.32 -1.36 8.62
CA THR A 116 -16.92 -2.35 7.63
C THR A 116 -18.12 -2.87 6.84
N GLN A 117 -17.89 -3.22 5.58
CA GLN A 117 -18.87 -3.87 4.73
C GLN A 117 -18.22 -5.08 4.04
N GLU A 118 -18.78 -6.26 4.30
CA GLU A 118 -18.34 -7.52 3.70
C GLU A 118 -18.98 -7.71 2.32
N ILE A 119 -18.18 -8.15 1.35
CA ILE A 119 -18.59 -8.46 -0.02
C ILE A 119 -18.14 -9.88 -0.32
N LYS A 120 -19.07 -10.75 -0.68
CA LYS A 120 -18.84 -12.20 -0.81
C LYS A 120 -18.77 -12.71 -2.26
N SER A 121 -19.01 -11.84 -3.25
CA SER A 121 -19.11 -12.22 -4.65
C SER A 121 -18.53 -11.15 -5.58
N ILE A 122 -19.38 -10.42 -6.29
CA ILE A 122 -18.97 -9.43 -7.29
C ILE A 122 -19.49 -8.06 -6.87
N THR A 123 -18.63 -7.05 -6.90
CA THR A 123 -18.99 -5.65 -6.68
C THR A 123 -18.33 -4.74 -7.70
N SER A 124 -18.85 -3.53 -7.86
CA SER A 124 -18.28 -2.53 -8.76
C SER A 124 -17.89 -1.26 -8.00
N PHE A 125 -16.62 -0.86 -8.13
CA PHE A 125 -16.07 0.35 -7.55
C PHE A 125 -16.03 1.49 -8.56
N CYS A 126 -16.37 2.68 -8.10
CA CYS A 126 -16.36 3.88 -8.91
C CYS A 126 -14.91 4.22 -9.31
N ARG A 127 -14.69 4.36 -10.61
CA ARG A 127 -13.42 4.85 -11.19
C ARG A 127 -13.50 6.28 -11.70
N CYS A 128 -14.70 6.77 -12.00
CA CYS A 128 -14.91 8.10 -12.59
C CYS A 128 -14.94 9.26 -11.57
N GLY A 129 -14.99 8.97 -10.26
CA GLY A 129 -15.07 9.99 -9.21
C GLY A 129 -16.45 10.61 -8.99
N LEU A 130 -17.43 10.38 -9.88
CA LEU A 130 -18.72 11.09 -9.89
C LEU A 130 -19.89 10.33 -9.25
N SER A 131 -19.66 9.10 -8.77
CA SER A 131 -20.72 8.32 -8.11
C SER A 131 -21.27 9.05 -6.88
N LYS A 132 -22.58 8.98 -6.67
CA LYS A 132 -23.24 9.45 -5.45
C LYS A 132 -23.23 8.39 -4.34
N LYS A 133 -22.75 7.17 -4.64
CA LYS A 133 -22.65 6.02 -3.73
C LYS A 133 -21.20 5.59 -3.49
N GLN A 134 -20.26 6.54 -3.48
CA GLN A 134 -18.84 6.26 -3.26
C GLN A 134 -18.63 5.35 -2.03
N PRO A 135 -17.74 4.34 -2.12
CA PRO A 135 -16.81 4.05 -3.21
C PRO A 135 -17.42 3.24 -4.38
N PHE A 136 -18.71 2.92 -4.34
CA PHE A 136 -19.36 2.03 -5.30
C PHE A 136 -19.81 2.75 -6.57
N CYS A 137 -19.88 2.03 -7.69
CA CYS A 137 -20.42 2.55 -8.93
C CYS A 137 -21.95 2.62 -8.88
N ASP A 138 -22.54 3.72 -9.36
CA ASP A 138 -23.98 3.92 -9.49
C ASP A 138 -24.43 4.19 -10.95
N GLY A 139 -23.52 3.97 -11.91
CA GLY A 139 -23.77 4.19 -13.33
C GLY A 139 -23.58 5.64 -13.82
N THR A 140 -23.25 6.59 -12.94
CA THR A 140 -23.06 8.02 -13.31
C THR A 140 -22.04 8.23 -14.44
N HIS A 141 -21.04 7.35 -14.56
CA HIS A 141 -20.04 7.39 -15.63
C HIS A 141 -20.63 7.41 -17.05
N ASN A 142 -21.77 6.76 -17.28
CA ASN A 142 -22.42 6.71 -18.59
C ASN A 142 -22.88 8.10 -19.06
N LYS A 143 -23.50 8.86 -18.14
CA LYS A 143 -24.01 10.20 -18.45
C LYS A 143 -22.90 11.25 -18.43
N ALA A 144 -21.84 11.01 -17.66
CA ALA A 144 -20.70 11.90 -17.55
C ALA A 144 -19.69 11.79 -18.70
N GLY A 145 -19.87 10.85 -19.62
CA GLY A 145 -18.94 10.64 -20.73
C GLY A 145 -17.55 10.21 -20.27
N PHE A 146 -17.46 9.41 -19.20
CA PHE A 146 -16.18 8.95 -18.68
C PHE A 146 -15.45 8.10 -19.72
N ALA A 147 -14.34 8.62 -20.24
CA ALA A 147 -13.50 7.96 -21.24
C ALA A 147 -12.02 8.15 -20.85
N PRO A 148 -11.51 7.40 -19.86
CA PRO A 148 -10.10 7.46 -19.53
C PRO A 148 -9.29 6.84 -20.68
N ASP A 149 -8.16 7.46 -20.99
CA ASP A 149 -7.16 6.95 -21.92
C ASP A 149 -6.51 5.70 -21.31
N ASN A 150 -7.18 4.54 -21.38
CA ASN A 150 -6.60 3.26 -20.97
C ASN A 150 -5.62 2.77 -22.05
#